data_AF-A0A3C0KRL4-F1
#
_entry.id   AF-A0A3C0KRL4-F1
#
_cell.length_a   1.000
_cell.length_b   1.000
_cell.length_c   1.000
_cell.angle_alpha   90.00
_cell.angle_beta   90.00
_cell.angle_gamma   90.00
#
_symmetry.space_group_name_H-M   'P 1'
#
loop_
_entity.id
_entity.type
_entity.pdbx_description
1 polymer ?
#
loop_
_entity_poly.entity_id
_entity_poly.type
_entity_poly.pdbx_seq_one_letter_code
_entity_poly.pdbx_strand_id
1 'polypeptide(L)' 'MKQILSLVGKFLYFLMGWRFEPLPAYFSRKHVIIGFPHTCNMDAVRAFIGYRIIKRTGHIMVKKEWFFWPMSLFLKVIGG' A
#
# COMPACT_ATOMS: atom_id res chain seq x y z
N MET A 1 12.87 10.20 -7.60
CA MET A 1 11.60 9.42 -7.70
C MET A 1 10.88 9.20 -6.37
N LYS A 2 11.46 8.55 -5.35
CA LYS A 2 10.72 8.17 -4.13
C LYS A 2 10.09 9.33 -3.35
N GLN A 3 10.68 10.53 -3.39
CA GLN A 3 10.12 11.75 -2.78
C GLN A 3 8.83 12.22 -3.45
N ILE A 4 8.83 12.28 -4.80
CA ILE A 4 7.66 12.68 -5.59
C ILE A 4 6.49 11.73 -5.32
N LEU A 5 6.73 10.42 -5.34
CA LEU A 5 5.68 9.44 -5.05
C LEU A 5 5.17 9.47 -3.61
N SER A 6 6.00 9.90 -2.65
CA SER A 6 5.55 10.14 -1.26
C SER A 6 4.63 11.36 -1.20
N LEU A 7 4.93 12.43 -1.95
CA LEU A 7 4.09 13.61 -2.06
C LEU A 7 2.75 13.29 -2.73
N VAL A 8 2.78 12.55 -3.84
CA VAL A 8 1.58 12.07 -4.53
C VAL A 8 0.75 11.17 -3.62
N GLY A 9 1.37 10.29 -2.84
CA GLY A 9 0.65 9.45 -1.88
C GLY A 9 -0.08 10.25 -0.81
N LYS A 10 0.57 11.29 -0.25
CA LYS A 10 -0.07 12.21 0.70
C LYS A 10 -1.24 12.97 0.07
N PHE A 11 -1.09 13.38 -1.20
CA PHE A 11 -2.16 14.05 -1.94
C PHE A 11 -3.35 13.11 -2.21
N LEU A 12 -3.10 11.85 -2.58
CA LEU A 12 -4.15 10.84 -2.74
C LEU A 12 -4.89 10.57 -1.42
N TYR A 13 -4.17 10.47 -0.30
CA TYR A 13 -4.80 10.36 1.01
C TYR A 13 -5.69 11.57 1.31
N PHE A 14 -5.20 12.79 1.05
CA PHE A 14 -6.00 14.00 1.21
C PHE A 14 -7.30 13.96 0.39
N LEU A 15 -7.22 13.57 -0.90
CA LEU A 15 -8.41 13.42 -1.76
C LEU A 15 -9.39 12.36 -1.26
N MET A 16 -8.89 11.30 -0.63
CA MET A 16 -9.72 10.24 -0.04
C MET A 16 -10.30 10.62 1.33
N GLY A 17 -9.91 11.75 1.91
CA GLY A 17 -10.25 12.14 3.29
C GLY A 17 -9.44 11.41 4.36
N TRP A 18 -8.31 10.80 4.00
CA TRP A 18 -7.43 10.04 4.88
C TRP A 18 -6.24 10.90 5.33
N ARG A 19 -5.73 10.61 6.53
CA ARG A 19 -4.50 11.19 7.07
C ARG A 19 -3.48 10.08 7.33
N PHE A 20 -2.22 10.37 7.07
CA PHE A 20 -1.13 9.44 7.34
C PHE A 20 -0.55 9.72 8.73
N GLU A 21 -0.68 8.76 9.64
CA GLU A 21 -0.08 8.82 10.97
C GLU A 21 1.42 8.46 10.88
N PRO A 22 2.33 9.19 11.54
CA PRO A 22 3.74 8.83 11.59
C PRO A 22 3.93 7.41 12.13
N LEU A 23 4.89 6.69 11.55
CA LEU A 23 5.26 5.37 12.04
C LEU A 23 5.85 5.47 13.45
N PRO A 24 5.62 4.44 14.30
CA PRO A 24 6.14 4.43 15.66
C PRO A 24 7.67 4.40 15.68
N ALA A 25 8.27 4.89 16.78
CA ALA A 25 9.72 5.04 16.91
C ALA A 25 10.51 3.72 16.75
N TYR A 26 9.90 2.57 17.04
CA TYR A 26 10.51 1.24 16.89
C TYR A 26 10.49 0.70 15.45
N PHE A 27 9.97 1.46 14.48
CA PHE A 27 9.92 1.04 13.09
C PHE A 27 11.33 0.91 12.50
N SER A 28 11.78 -0.32 12.28
CA SER A 28 13.15 -0.62 11.85
C SER A 28 13.26 -0.90 10.35
N ARG A 29 14.47 -1.24 9.86
CA ARG A 29 14.68 -1.62 8.46
C ARG A 29 13.96 -2.93 8.06
N LYS A 30 13.70 -3.82 9.01
CA LYS A 30 13.00 -5.10 8.81
C LYS A 30 11.79 -5.15 9.73
N HIS A 31 10.60 -5.20 9.15
CA HIS A 31 9.35 -5.24 9.88
C HIS A 31 8.28 -5.91 9.02
N VAL A 32 7.24 -6.42 9.66
CA VAL A 32 6.02 -6.91 9.00
C VAL A 32 4.90 -5.95 9.39
N ILE A 33 4.19 -5.42 8.40
CA ILE A 33 3.00 -4.59 8.64
C ILE A 33 1.78 -5.45 8.36
N ILE A 34 0.89 -5.55 9.36
CA ILE A 34 -0.37 -6.26 9.25
C ILE A 34 -1.47 -5.21 9.21
N GLY A 35 -2.23 -5.17 8.12
CA GLY A 35 -3.42 -4.32 8.01
C GLY A 35 -4.66 -5.13 8.37
N PHE A 36 -5.15 -5.04 9.60
CA PHE A 36 -6.39 -5.70 10.03
C PHE A 36 -7.12 -4.77 11.03
N PRO A 37 -8.47 -4.78 11.13
CA PRO A 37 -9.45 -5.51 10.31
C PRO A 37 -9.60 -4.96 8.89
N HIS A 38 -10.04 -5.80 7.96
CA HIS A 38 -10.37 -5.39 6.60
C HIS A 38 -11.86 -5.05 6.50
N THR A 39 -12.15 -3.87 5.96
CA THR A 39 -13.51 -3.43 5.65
C THR A 39 -13.85 -3.66 4.19
N CYS A 40 -12.89 -3.42 3.28
CA CYS A 40 -13.09 -3.57 1.84
C CYS A 40 -11.75 -3.71 1.10
N ASN A 41 -11.80 -4.09 -0.19
CA ASN A 41 -10.60 -4.23 -1.02
C ASN A 41 -9.80 -2.92 -1.18
N MET A 42 -10.44 -1.76 -0.97
CA MET A 42 -9.76 -0.47 -0.98
C MET A 42 -8.73 -0.33 0.15
N ASP A 43 -8.79 -1.18 1.18
CA ASP A 43 -7.78 -1.20 2.25
C ASP A 43 -6.41 -1.64 1.72
N ALA A 44 -6.37 -2.54 0.74
CA ALA A 44 -5.12 -2.90 0.06
C ALA A 44 -4.55 -1.71 -0.72
N VAL A 45 -5.39 -0.97 -1.44
CA VAL A 45 -4.97 0.24 -2.19
C VAL A 45 -4.43 1.30 -1.24
N ARG A 46 -5.13 1.56 -0.11
CA ARG A 46 -4.68 2.48 0.93
C ARG A 46 -3.35 2.04 1.52
N ALA A 47 -3.16 0.76 1.82
CA ALA A 47 -1.91 0.23 2.34
C ALA A 47 -0.74 0.47 1.37
N PHE A 48 -0.92 0.23 0.06
CA PHE A 48 0.10 0.51 -0.95
C PHE A 48 0.51 1.98 -1.04
N ILE A 49 -0.48 2.88 -0.99
CA ILE A 49 -0.20 4.32 -0.95
C ILE A 49 0.58 4.65 0.33
N GLY A 50 0.23 4.06 1.47
CA GLY A 50 0.94 4.18 2.74
C GLY A 50 2.41 3.75 2.64
N TYR A 51 2.67 2.57 2.06
CA TYR A 51 4.03 2.10 1.75
C TYR A 51 4.82 3.12 0.92
N ARG A 52 4.14 3.76 -0.04
CA ARG A 52 4.74 4.78 -0.90
C ARG A 52 5.06 6.07 -0.15
N ILE A 53 4.21 6.48 0.80
CA ILE A 53 4.43 7.62 1.69
C ILE A 53 5.68 7.39 2.54
N ILE A 54 5.84 6.20 3.12
CA ILE A 54 7.02 5.82 3.93
C ILE A 54 8.25 5.46 3.09
N LYS A 55 8.15 5.57 1.75
CA LYS A 55 9.21 5.31 0.77
C LYS A 55 9.76 3.87 0.83
N ARG A 56 8.91 2.93 1.24
CA ARG A 56 9.18 1.49 1.23
C ARG A 56 8.43 0.82 0.09
N THR A 57 8.94 -0.32 -0.34
CA THR A 57 8.25 -1.19 -1.29
C THR A 57 7.50 -2.22 -0.45
N GLY A 58 6.17 -2.24 -0.56
CA GLY A 58 5.34 -3.28 0.03
C GLY A 58 5.10 -4.39 -0.99
N HIS A 59 5.07 -5.63 -0.52
CA HIS A 59 4.60 -6.78 -1.28
C HIS A 59 3.25 -7.20 -0.69
N ILE A 60 2.31 -7.63 -1.53
CA ILE A 60 1.02 -8.12 -1.08
C ILE A 60 0.92 -9.63 -1.23
N MET A 61 0.11 -10.22 -0.35
CA MET A 61 -0.39 -11.57 -0.53
C MET A 61 -1.84 -11.46 -1.00
N VAL A 62 -2.10 -11.96 -2.20
CA VAL A 62 -3.45 -11.97 -2.80
C VAL A 62 -3.83 -13.41 -3.08
N LYS A 63 -5.10 -13.74 -2.89
CA LYS A 63 -5.63 -15.07 -3.18
C LYS A 63 -5.48 -15.39 -4.67
N LYS A 64 -5.22 -16.66 -5.00
CA LYS A 64 -4.98 -17.11 -6.38
C LYS A 64 -6.16 -16.81 -7.32
N GLU A 65 -7.39 -16.84 -6.81
CA GLU A 65 -8.60 -16.62 -7.60
C GLU A 65 -8.70 -15.20 -8.17
N TRP A 66 -7.97 -14.24 -7.58
CA TRP A 66 -7.91 -12.86 -8.08
C TRP A 66 -7.00 -12.69 -9.31
N PHE A 67 -6.23 -13.71 -9.70
CA PHE A 67 -5.38 -13.68 -10.88
C PHE A 67 -6.13 -14.07 -12.17
N PHE A 68 -7.30 -13.50 -12.40
CA PHE A 68 -8.03 -13.60 -13.67
C PHE A 68 -7.78 -12.37 -14.55
N TRP A 69 -7.94 -12.49 -15.87
CA TRP A 69 -7.78 -11.35 -16.79
C TRP A 69 -9.00 -10.39 -16.67
N PRO A 70 -8.81 -9.06 -16.62
CA PRO A 70 -7.56 -8.30 -16.81
C PRO A 70 -6.76 -8.05 -15.52
N MET A 71 -7.31 -8.40 -14.36
CA MET A 71 -6.75 -8.09 -13.04
C MET A 71 -5.36 -8.72 -12.81
N SER A 72 -5.11 -9.90 -13.38
CA SER A 72 -3.85 -10.62 -13.31
C SER A 72 -2.66 -9.83 -13.88
N LEU A 73 -2.88 -8.95 -14.86
CA LEU A 73 -1.82 -8.11 -15.44
C LEU A 73 -1.31 -7.10 -14.40
N PHE A 74 -2.24 -6.46 -13.69
CA PHE A 74 -1.92 -5.47 -12.66
C PHE A 74 -1.28 -6.12 -11.43
N LEU A 75 -1.82 -7.26 -10.98
CA LEU A 75 -1.33 -7.97 -9.80
C LEU A 75 0.11 -8.50 -9.99
N LYS A 76 0.46 -8.96 -11.19
CA LYS A 76 1.84 -9.37 -11.51
C LYS A 76 2.84 -8.22 -11.44
N VAL A 77 2.46 -7.02 -11.89
CA VAL A 77 3.35 -5.84 -11.88
C VAL A 77 3.65 -5.36 -10.47
N ILE A 78 2.72 -5.52 -9.53
CA ILE A 78 2.89 -5.13 -8.11
C ILE A 78 3.55 -6.22 -7.25
N GLY A 79 3.95 -7.33 -7.85
CA GLY A 79 4.72 -8.40 -7.20
C GLY A 79 3.88 -9.54 -6.62
N GLY A 80 2.68 -9.77 -7.15
CA GLY A 80 1.86 -10.97 -6.91
C GLY A 80 2.18 -12.12 -7.86
#